data_AF-A0A0D0DYP9-F1
#
_entry.id   AF-A0A0D0DYP9-F1
#
_cell.length_a   1.000
_cell.length_b   1.000
_cell.length_c   1.000
_cell.angle_alpha   90.00
_cell.angle_beta   90.00
_cell.angle_gamma   90.00
#
_symmetry.space_group_name_H-M   'P 1'
#
loop_
_entity.id
_entity.type
_entity.pdbx_description
1 polymer ?
#
loop_
_entity_poly.entity_id
_entity_poly.type
_entity_poly.pdbx_seq_one_letter_code
_entity_poly.pdbx_strand_id
1 'polypeptide(L)'
;MSLQEASDARKERLSALRKRKEGGVTDENGGSVLLNRNFDPETRTLRKHTQNGALTEDTIEKDVDGMVERIIVEDEQRRAQELDVFNIAPKRPNWDLKREMEKKLAGLERKTQEAIHTLIRQRLAAQKGQSDDLLGAMNAQERAREEEDGQSDEE
;
A
#
# COMPACT_ATOMS: atom_id res chain seq x y z
N MET A 1 63.38 13.46 12.14
CA MET A 1 62.62 14.61 11.59
C MET A 1 62.28 15.53 12.74
N SER A 2 62.72 16.79 12.68
CA SER A 2 62.45 17.74 13.75
C SER A 2 60.98 18.15 13.71
N LEU A 3 60.43 18.55 14.87
CA LEU A 3 59.04 18.98 14.96
C LEU A 3 58.77 20.24 14.12
N GLN A 4 59.78 21.08 13.96
CA GLN A 4 59.74 22.29 13.12
C GLN A 4 59.66 21.96 11.63
N GLU A 5 60.48 21.01 11.17
CA GLU A 5 60.49 20.58 9.76
C GLU A 5 59.14 19.96 9.34
N ALA A 6 58.53 19.15 10.21
CA ALA A 6 57.19 18.60 9.96
C ALA A 6 56.09 19.68 9.98
N SER A 7 56.23 20.71 10.81
CA SER A 7 55.32 21.86 10.87
C SER A 7 55.40 22.69 9.59
N ASP A 8 56.61 22.97 9.11
CA ASP A 8 56.83 23.78 7.91
C ASP A 8 56.36 23.04 6.65
N ALA A 9 56.64 21.74 6.52
CA ALA A 9 56.11 20.92 5.43
C ALA A 9 54.57 20.88 5.40
N ARG A 10 53.91 20.81 6.57
CA ARG A 10 52.45 20.88 6.68
C ARG A 10 51.93 22.26 6.31
N LYS A 11 52.60 23.32 6.74
CA LYS A 11 52.25 24.72 6.44
C LYS A 11 52.34 24.99 4.94
N GLU A 12 53.41 24.54 4.30
CA GLU A 12 53.60 24.63 2.85
C GLU A 12 52.50 23.88 2.09
N ARG A 13 52.21 22.63 2.48
CA ARG A 13 51.13 21.83 1.87
C ARG A 13 49.75 22.48 2.02
N LEU A 14 49.43 23.02 3.20
CA LEU A 14 48.17 23.74 3.43
C LEU A 14 48.10 25.06 2.64
N SER A 15 49.23 25.75 2.49
CA SER A 15 49.31 26.98 1.70
C SER A 15 49.09 26.72 0.21
N ALA A 16 49.64 25.62 -0.33
CA ALA A 16 49.43 25.19 -1.70
C ALA A 16 47.97 24.80 -1.96
N LEU A 17 47.34 24.09 -1.01
CA LEU A 17 45.91 23.76 -1.07
C LEU A 17 45.01 25.00 -1.01
N ARG A 18 45.37 26.02 -0.22
CA ARG A 18 44.63 27.29 -0.17
C ARG A 18 44.75 28.08 -1.47
N LYS A 19 45.98 28.22 -2.00
CA LYS A 19 46.22 28.90 -3.29
C LYS A 19 45.44 28.23 -4.44
N ARG A 20 45.39 26.89 -4.45
CA ARG A 20 44.60 26.12 -5.42
C ARG A 20 43.09 26.26 -5.26
N LYS A 21 42.60 26.58 -4.04
CA LYS A 21 41.18 26.81 -3.76
C LYS A 21 40.73 28.22 -4.17
N GLU A 22 41.59 29.23 -4.02
CA GLU A 22 41.29 30.63 -4.39
C GLU A 22 41.47 30.91 -5.89
N GLY A 23 42.45 30.25 -6.54
CA GLY A 23 42.64 30.34 -7.98
C GLY A 23 41.79 29.30 -8.71
N GLY A 24 40.57 29.67 -9.11
CA GLY A 24 39.71 28.85 -9.99
C GLY A 24 40.24 28.77 -11.43
N VAL A 25 41.48 28.28 -11.62
CA VAL A 25 42.12 28.09 -12.92
C VAL A 25 42.31 26.61 -13.17
N THR A 26 41.76 26.16 -14.29
CA THR A 26 41.95 24.86 -14.93
C THR A 26 43.42 24.54 -15.11
N ASP A 27 43.88 23.49 -14.43
CA ASP A 27 45.20 22.90 -14.66
C ASP A 27 45.05 21.86 -15.78
N GLU A 28 45.73 22.09 -16.91
CA GLU A 28 45.80 21.19 -18.09
C GLU A 28 46.49 19.84 -17.76
N ASN A 29 46.97 19.67 -16.52
CA ASN A 29 47.58 18.44 -16.02
C ASN A 29 46.79 17.86 -14.85
N GLY A 30 45.65 17.21 -15.14
CA GLY A 30 45.13 16.01 -14.45
C GLY A 30 45.01 15.98 -12.92
N GLY A 31 45.23 17.09 -12.21
CA GLY A 31 45.10 17.17 -10.76
C GLY A 31 43.64 17.39 -10.42
N SER A 32 43.00 16.43 -9.75
CA SER A 32 41.61 16.55 -9.30
C SER A 32 41.45 17.76 -8.39
N VAL A 33 40.72 18.79 -8.85
CA VAL A 33 40.21 19.85 -7.98
C VAL A 33 39.37 19.12 -6.93
N LEU A 34 39.67 19.34 -5.64
CA LEU A 34 38.90 18.74 -4.56
C LEU A 34 37.51 19.40 -4.53
N LEU A 35 36.64 18.95 -5.44
CA LEU A 35 35.23 19.27 -5.41
C LEU A 35 34.67 18.51 -4.21
N ASN A 36 34.34 19.24 -3.15
CA ASN A 36 33.58 18.67 -2.06
C ASN A 36 32.22 18.24 -2.62
N ARG A 37 32.08 16.95 -2.91
CA ARG A 37 30.93 16.38 -3.62
C ARG A 37 29.59 16.72 -2.95
N ASN A 38 29.63 16.97 -1.63
CA ASN A 38 28.46 17.14 -0.78
C ASN A 38 28.51 18.43 0.08
N PHE A 39 29.34 19.43 -0.25
CA PHE A 39 29.42 20.69 0.50
C PHE A 39 29.10 21.87 -0.41
N ASP A 40 28.23 22.75 0.05
CA ASP A 40 27.88 23.97 -0.64
C ASP A 40 28.73 25.15 -0.10
N PRO A 41 29.58 25.79 -0.93
CA PRO A 41 30.49 26.84 -0.48
C PRO A 41 29.79 28.12 -0.01
N GLU A 42 28.58 28.42 -0.50
CA GLU A 42 27.84 29.63 -0.14
C GLU A 42 27.18 29.47 1.23
N THR A 43 26.46 28.36 1.44
CA THR A 43 25.73 28.09 2.68
C THR A 43 26.58 27.42 3.76
N ARG A 44 27.77 26.92 3.42
CA ARG A 44 28.66 26.13 4.29
C ARG A 44 27.98 24.90 4.91
N THR A 45 26.95 24.37 4.25
CA THR A 45 26.21 23.19 4.70
C THR A 45 26.29 22.04 3.69
N LEU A 46 25.60 20.93 3.99
CA LEU A 46 25.51 19.80 3.08
C LEU A 46 24.76 20.21 1.81
N ARG A 47 25.27 19.78 0.66
CA ARG A 47 24.67 20.04 -0.66
C ARG A 47 23.36 19.25 -0.77
N LYS A 48 22.24 19.93 -0.54
CA LYS A 48 20.91 19.33 -0.66
C LYS A 48 20.58 19.16 -2.14
N HIS A 49 20.42 17.92 -2.61
CA HIS A 49 19.90 17.63 -3.94
C HIS A 49 18.38 17.80 -3.96
N THR A 50 17.90 19.01 -3.71
CA THR A 50 16.49 19.36 -3.91
C THR A 50 16.41 20.16 -5.20
N GLN A 51 15.84 19.58 -6.26
CA GLN A 51 15.72 20.24 -7.57
C GLN A 51 15.00 21.60 -7.46
N ASN A 52 14.18 21.78 -6.44
CA ASN A 52 13.59 23.03 -6.01
C ASN A 52 13.53 22.97 -4.49
N GLY A 53 13.97 24.01 -3.78
CA GLY A 53 14.09 24.04 -2.31
C GLY A 53 12.78 23.95 -1.51
N ALA A 54 11.76 23.27 -2.02
CA ALA A 54 10.61 22.85 -1.23
C ALA A 54 11.03 21.58 -0.46
N LEU A 55 11.15 21.70 0.86
CA LEU A 55 10.98 20.55 1.72
C LEU A 55 9.66 19.91 1.29
N THR A 56 9.72 18.69 0.76
CA THR A 56 8.54 17.91 0.39
C THR A 56 7.61 17.91 1.59
N GLU A 57 6.53 18.70 1.50
CA GLU A 57 5.57 18.85 2.59
C GLU A 57 4.83 17.55 2.87
N ASP A 58 4.98 16.57 2.00
CA ASP A 58 4.49 15.20 2.04
C ASP A 58 5.58 14.29 2.63
N THR A 59 5.61 14.18 3.96
CA THR A 59 6.47 13.22 4.68
C THR A 59 5.55 12.32 5.49
N ILE A 60 5.82 11.02 5.53
CA ILE A 60 5.04 10.01 6.28
C ILE A 60 4.76 10.47 7.73
N GLU A 61 5.72 11.17 8.35
CA GLU A 61 5.57 11.71 9.70
C GLU A 61 4.38 12.68 9.84
N LYS A 62 4.07 13.46 8.80
CA LYS A 62 2.92 14.37 8.78
C LYS A 62 1.60 13.65 8.49
N ASP A 63 1.63 12.58 7.70
CA ASP A 63 0.45 11.76 7.42
C ASP A 63 -0.03 11.00 8.67
N VAL A 64 0.94 10.59 9.48
CA VAL A 64 0.71 9.86 10.75
C VAL A 64 0.45 10.82 11.91
N ASP A 65 0.81 12.09 11.77
CA ASP A 65 0.55 13.11 12.79
C ASP A 65 -0.96 13.20 13.10
N GLY A 66 -1.31 13.14 14.38
CA GLY A 66 -2.70 13.11 14.84
C GLY A 66 -3.52 11.83 14.50
N MET A 67 -2.93 10.78 13.91
CA MET A 67 -3.65 9.50 13.73
C MET A 67 -3.93 8.82 15.08
N VAL A 68 -2.98 8.89 16.01
CA VAL A 68 -3.13 8.35 17.37
C VAL A 68 -4.25 9.06 18.11
N GLU A 69 -4.32 10.39 18.02
CA GLU A 69 -5.38 11.18 18.64
C GLU A 69 -6.76 10.82 18.07
N ARG A 70 -6.86 10.64 16.75
CA ARG A 70 -8.09 10.18 16.09
C ARG A 70 -8.55 8.81 16.58
N ILE A 71 -7.63 7.86 16.73
CA ILE A 71 -7.94 6.51 17.23
C ILE A 71 -8.43 6.57 18.68
N ILE A 72 -7.78 7.37 19.54
CA ILE A 72 -8.19 7.54 20.94
C ILE A 72 -9.60 8.14 21.02
N VAL A 73 -9.86 9.20 20.24
CA VAL A 73 -11.18 9.84 20.19
C VAL A 73 -12.26 8.88 19.67
N GLU A 74 -11.97 8.07 18.65
CA GLU A 74 -12.91 7.07 18.13
C GLU A 74 -13.21 5.97 19.16
N ASP A 75 -12.18 5.49 19.87
CA ASP A 75 -12.35 4.46 20.90
C ASP A 75 -13.13 4.99 22.12
N GLU A 76 -12.88 6.24 22.53
CA GLU A 76 -13.67 6.92 23.56
C GLU A 76 -15.14 7.09 23.14
N GLN A 77 -15.40 7.47 21.88
CA GLN A 77 -16.76 7.57 21.33
C GLN A 77 -17.46 6.20 21.30
N ARG A 78 -16.76 5.12 20.92
CA ARG A 78 -17.30 3.76 20.91
C ARG A 78 -17.63 3.28 22.33
N ARG A 79 -16.72 3.49 23.29
CA ARG A 79 -16.97 3.15 24.70
C ARG A 79 -18.12 3.95 25.30
N ALA A 80 -18.26 5.23 24.92
CA ALA A 80 -19.40 6.05 25.34
C ALA A 80 -20.73 5.54 24.78
N GLN A 81 -20.75 5.02 23.55
CA GLN A 81 -21.93 4.34 22.97
C GLN A 81 -22.23 3.00 23.64
N GLU A 82 -21.20 2.24 24.04
CA GLU A 82 -21.37 1.00 24.81
C GLU A 82 -21.91 1.26 26.23
N LEU A 83 -21.60 2.42 26.81
CA LEU A 83 -22.11 2.92 28.09
C LEU A 83 -23.45 3.68 27.97
N ASP A 84 -24.15 3.55 26.84
CA ASP A 84 -25.49 4.10 26.69
C ASP A 84 -26.51 3.31 27.53
N VAL A 85 -27.05 3.95 28.56
CA VAL A 85 -28.02 3.39 29.52
C VAL A 85 -29.31 2.92 28.82
N PHE A 86 -29.61 3.45 27.63
CA PHE A 86 -30.74 3.00 26.81
C PHE A 86 -30.53 1.60 26.19
N ASN A 87 -29.28 1.14 26.03
CA ASN A 87 -28.98 -0.25 25.64
C ASN A 87 -29.12 -1.26 26.79
N ILE A 88 -29.09 -0.77 28.04
CA ILE A 88 -29.25 -1.55 29.29
C ILE A 88 -30.73 -1.68 29.68
N ALA A 89 -31.61 -0.88 29.09
CA ALA A 89 -33.06 -1.01 29.28
C ALA A 89 -33.54 -2.45 28.97
N PRO A 90 -34.56 -2.95 29.70
CA PRO A 90 -35.08 -4.29 29.49
C PRO A 90 -35.54 -4.45 28.04
N LYS A 91 -34.80 -5.27 27.30
CA LYS A 91 -35.08 -5.61 25.91
C LYS A 91 -36.35 -6.46 25.80
N ARG A 92 -36.92 -6.56 24.59
CA ARG A 92 -38.05 -7.47 24.35
C ARG A 92 -37.69 -8.89 24.82
N PRO A 93 -38.64 -9.66 25.38
CA PRO A 93 -38.37 -11.01 25.90
C PRO A 93 -37.69 -11.96 24.90
N ASN A 94 -37.93 -11.77 23.60
CA ASN A 94 -37.37 -12.57 22.51
C ASN A 94 -36.09 -11.98 21.88
N TRP A 95 -35.54 -10.89 22.43
CA TRP A 95 -34.35 -10.25 21.88
C TRP A 95 -33.17 -11.21 21.82
N ASP A 96 -32.91 -11.90 22.93
CA ASP A 96 -31.74 -12.77 23.03
C ASP A 96 -31.86 -13.96 22.08
N LEU A 97 -33.06 -14.55 22.02
CA LEU A 97 -33.40 -15.59 21.06
C LEU A 97 -33.15 -15.13 19.61
N LYS A 98 -33.58 -13.91 19.27
CA LYS A 98 -33.35 -13.35 17.93
C LYS A 98 -31.86 -13.21 17.64
N ARG A 99 -31.09 -12.66 18.59
CA ARG A 99 -29.63 -12.48 18.44
C ARG A 99 -28.90 -13.81 18.24
N GLU A 100 -29.22 -14.82 19.05
CA GLU A 100 -28.61 -16.15 18.94
C GLU A 100 -29.02 -16.86 17.64
N MET A 101 -30.27 -16.70 17.22
CA MET A 101 -30.78 -17.26 15.97
C MET A 101 -30.14 -16.57 14.76
N GLU A 102 -29.98 -15.26 14.79
CA GLU A 102 -29.37 -14.46 13.71
C GLU A 102 -27.91 -14.88 13.47
N LYS A 103 -27.14 -15.13 14.54
CA LYS A 103 -25.78 -15.70 14.42
C LYS A 103 -25.76 -17.06 13.73
N LYS A 104 -26.73 -17.93 14.02
CA LYS A 104 -26.85 -19.26 13.40
C LYS A 104 -27.33 -19.16 11.95
N LEU A 105 -28.25 -18.23 11.65
CA LEU A 105 -28.79 -18.00 10.32
C LEU A 105 -27.77 -17.38 9.36
N ALA A 106 -26.90 -16.48 9.83
CA ALA A 106 -25.89 -15.83 8.99
C ALA A 106 -24.98 -16.84 8.25
N GLY A 107 -24.62 -17.97 8.90
CA GLY A 107 -23.84 -19.02 8.23
C GLY A 107 -24.65 -19.87 7.24
N LEU A 108 -25.97 -19.95 7.42
CA LEU A 108 -26.87 -20.72 6.56
C LEU A 108 -27.42 -19.87 5.40
N GLU A 109 -27.44 -18.55 5.55
CA GLU A 109 -27.95 -17.59 4.57
C GLU A 109 -27.30 -17.80 3.20
N ARG A 110 -25.97 -17.89 3.12
CA ARG A 110 -25.30 -18.14 1.83
C ARG A 110 -25.80 -19.40 1.11
N LYS A 111 -25.92 -20.51 1.84
CA LYS A 111 -26.41 -21.80 1.32
C LYS A 111 -27.89 -21.72 0.92
N THR A 112 -28.68 -20.95 1.66
CA THR A 112 -30.09 -20.73 1.38
C THR A 112 -30.25 -19.95 0.07
N GLN A 113 -29.45 -18.91 -0.14
CA GLN A 113 -29.41 -18.14 -1.38
C GLN A 113 -28.94 -19.00 -2.57
N GLU A 114 -27.93 -19.83 -2.39
CA GLU A 114 -27.46 -20.80 -3.39
C GLU A 114 -28.61 -21.77 -3.78
N ALA A 115 -29.32 -22.32 -2.80
CA ALA A 115 -30.46 -23.22 -3.03
C ALA A 115 -31.66 -22.50 -3.68
N ILE A 116 -31.95 -21.25 -3.30
CA ILE A 116 -32.99 -20.45 -3.95
C ILE A 116 -32.64 -20.26 -5.43
N HIS A 117 -31.38 -19.96 -5.74
CA HIS A 117 -30.93 -19.78 -7.10
C HIS A 117 -31.01 -21.06 -7.94
N THR A 118 -30.64 -22.22 -7.40
CA THR A 118 -30.80 -23.51 -8.11
C THR A 118 -32.27 -23.83 -8.35
N LEU A 119 -33.14 -23.63 -7.36
CA LEU A 119 -34.59 -23.82 -7.52
C LEU A 119 -35.21 -22.89 -8.57
N ILE A 120 -34.77 -21.63 -8.63
CA ILE A 120 -35.21 -20.68 -9.66
C ILE A 120 -34.80 -21.17 -11.06
N ARG A 121 -33.55 -21.62 -11.23
CA ARG A 121 -33.08 -22.18 -12.51
C ARG A 121 -33.91 -23.39 -12.93
N GLN A 122 -34.11 -24.35 -12.02
CA GLN A 122 -34.92 -25.54 -12.27
C GLN A 122 -36.35 -25.17 -12.68
N ARG A 123 -36.96 -24.22 -11.97
CA ARG A 123 -38.32 -23.75 -12.28
C ARG A 123 -38.40 -23.10 -13.66
N LEU A 124 -37.42 -22.27 -14.02
CA LEU A 124 -37.36 -21.62 -15.34
C LEU A 124 -37.13 -22.64 -16.46
N ALA A 125 -36.26 -23.63 -16.26
CA ALA A 125 -36.01 -24.70 -17.22
C ALA A 125 -37.25 -25.58 -17.43
N ALA A 126 -37.93 -25.96 -16.36
CA ALA A 126 -39.20 -26.69 -16.41
C ALA A 126 -40.30 -25.90 -17.14
N GLN A 127 -40.40 -24.58 -16.92
CA GLN A 127 -41.35 -23.72 -17.63
C GLN A 127 -41.02 -23.59 -19.13
N LYS A 128 -39.72 -23.63 -19.50
CA LYS A 128 -39.26 -23.61 -20.89
C LYS A 128 -39.27 -24.99 -21.57
N GLY A 129 -39.72 -26.05 -20.88
CA GLY A 129 -39.77 -27.41 -21.42
C GLY A 129 -38.40 -28.05 -21.64
N GLN A 130 -37.34 -27.49 -21.04
CA GLN A 130 -35.99 -28.07 -21.08
C GLN A 130 -35.80 -28.91 -19.82
N SER A 131 -36.05 -30.22 -19.93
CA SER A 131 -35.75 -31.17 -18.85
C SER A 131 -34.23 -31.39 -18.75
N ASP A 132 -33.73 -31.16 -17.53
CA ASP A 132 -32.41 -31.44 -16.97
C ASP A 132 -31.21 -30.57 -17.41
N ASP A 133 -30.82 -29.70 -16.47
CA ASP A 133 -29.57 -28.90 -16.43
C ASP A 133 -28.32 -29.80 -16.57
N LEU A 134 -28.40 -31.08 -16.18
CA LEU A 134 -27.36 -32.09 -16.43
C LEU A 134 -27.19 -32.39 -17.92
N LEU A 135 -28.28 -32.57 -18.66
CA LEU A 135 -28.23 -32.78 -20.10
C LEU A 135 -27.82 -31.50 -20.83
N GLY A 136 -28.26 -30.33 -20.34
CA GLY A 136 -27.83 -29.04 -20.87
C GLY A 136 -26.33 -28.78 -20.69
N ALA A 137 -25.79 -29.06 -19.51
CA ALA A 137 -24.37 -28.92 -19.21
C ALA A 137 -23.52 -29.97 -19.95
N MET A 138 -23.97 -31.22 -20.04
CA MET A 138 -23.30 -32.26 -20.84
C MET A 138 -23.30 -31.91 -22.32
N ASN A 139 -24.43 -31.48 -22.88
CA ASN A 139 -24.51 -31.09 -24.29
C ASN A 139 -23.68 -29.82 -24.60
N ALA A 140 -23.59 -28.88 -23.66
CA ALA A 140 -22.73 -27.70 -23.81
C ALA A 140 -21.24 -28.07 -23.75
N GLN A 141 -20.87 -29.01 -22.88
CA GLN A 141 -19.51 -29.53 -22.76
C GLN A 141 -19.13 -30.42 -23.95
N GLU A 142 -20.08 -31.16 -24.52
CA GLU A 142 -19.90 -31.98 -25.73
C GLU A 142 -19.71 -31.10 -26.97
N ARG A 143 -20.53 -30.05 -27.14
CA ARG A 143 -20.33 -29.06 -28.22
C ARG A 143 -18.99 -28.33 -28.12
N ALA A 144 -18.56 -27.96 -26.91
CA ALA A 144 -17.27 -27.31 -26.72
C ALA A 144 -16.09 -28.22 -27.11
N ARG A 145 -16.22 -29.54 -26.90
CA ARG A 145 -15.21 -30.53 -27.33
C ARG A 145 -15.22 -30.73 -28.84
N GLU A 146 -16.40 -30.82 -29.45
CA GLU A 146 -16.52 -30.94 -30.92
C GLU A 146 -15.93 -29.72 -31.64
N GLU A 147 -16.09 -28.51 -31.07
CA GLU A 147 -15.48 -27.28 -31.59
C GLU A 147 -13.94 -27.26 -31.44
N GLU A 148 -13.37 -27.82 -30.37
CA GLU A 148 -11.93 -27.97 -30.19
C GLU A 148 -11.32 -29.00 -31.17
N ASP A 149 -11.99 -30.15 -31.36
CA ASP A 149 -11.51 -31.20 -32.27
C ASP A 149 -11.60 -30.77 -33.76
N GLY A 150 -12.61 -29.96 -34.12
CA GLY A 150 -12.76 -29.44 -35.48
C GLY A 150 -11.74 -28.36 -35.86
N GLN A 151 -11.14 -27.66 -34.88
CA GLN A 151 -10.08 -26.66 -35.10
C GLN A 151 -8.70 -27.29 -35.27
N SER A 152 -8.52 -28.56 -34.88
CA SER A 152 -7.25 -29.29 -34.99
C SER A 152 -6.95 -29.81 -36.41
N ASP A 153 -7.93 -29.87 -37.31
CA ASP A 153 -7.78 -30.42 -38.67
C ASP A 153 -7.56 -29.33 -39.75
N GLU A 154 -7.49 -28.05 -39.38
CA GLU A 154 -7.32 -26.91 -40.33
C GLU A 154 -5.95 -26.18 -40.27
N GLU A 155 -4.92 -26.70 -39.57
CA GLU A 155 -3.52 -26.19 -39.66
C GLU A 155 -2.55 -27.11 -40.40
#